data_AF-K1S901-F1
#
_entry.id   AF-K1S901-F1
#
_cell.length_a   1.000
_cell.length_b   1.000
_cell.length_c   1.000
_cell.angle_alpha   90.00
_cell.angle_beta   90.00
_cell.angle_gamma   90.00
#
_symmetry.space_group_name_H-M   'P 1'
#
loop_
_entity.id
_entity.type
_entity.pdbx_description
1 polymer ?
#
loop_
_entity_poly.entity_id
_entity_poly.type
_entity_poly.pdbx_seq_one_letter_code
_entity_poly.pdbx_strand_id
1 'polypeptide(L)'
;KIATGELEVRVNEVEILGPCSETLPFDVETSTDTREDVRLTYRFLDLRNKKVHDNILFRSEVVSYLRKKMESLGFPEINTPILTCSSPEGARDYIIPSRKHEGKFYALPQAPQQFKQLLMASGFDKYFQIAPCFRDEDARADRSPGEFYQLDFEMAFATQEDVFAVAEEVLYDTFTKFGGGKKVSPAPFRKIPFEEAMLKYGTDKPDLRNPLEICDLTEFFSDVDFKPFKGKPVRGIVAPGCGKKSKGFFEKLLEYALSIGMKGLGYLTVLPDGSFKGPIDKFLVPEKKAELNSMLNLKTDDTLFFISDNIKVVNLLAGQIRTALGERLEIIDKDRFDMCFIT
;
A
#
# COMPACT_ATOMS: atom_id res chain seq x y z
N LYS A 1 -15.91 -1.64 30.47
CA LYS A 1 -16.52 -0.75 31.49
C LYS A 1 -16.65 0.63 30.86
N ILE A 2 -17.84 1.25 30.89
CA ILE A 2 -18.04 2.63 30.39
C ILE A 2 -17.69 3.63 31.50
N ALA A 3 -17.28 4.86 31.13
CA ALA A 3 -16.81 5.87 32.08
C ALA A 3 -17.84 6.25 33.15
N THR A 4 -19.13 6.16 32.82
CA THR A 4 -20.25 6.50 33.71
C THR A 4 -20.91 5.27 34.34
N GLY A 5 -20.28 4.10 34.32
CA GLY A 5 -20.92 2.84 34.72
C GLY A 5 -21.29 2.70 36.20
N GLU A 6 -20.87 3.64 37.05
CA GLU A 6 -21.15 3.67 38.49
C GLU A 6 -22.24 4.68 38.88
N LEU A 7 -22.74 5.46 37.91
CA LEU A 7 -23.72 6.53 38.14
C LEU A 7 -24.89 6.40 37.16
N GLU A 8 -26.07 6.82 37.61
CA GLU A 8 -27.26 6.95 36.77
C GLU A 8 -27.96 8.29 37.00
N VAL A 9 -28.75 8.74 36.03
CA VAL A 9 -29.49 10.00 36.12
C VAL A 9 -30.93 9.70 36.54
N ARG A 10 -31.33 10.16 37.73
CA ARG A 10 -32.74 10.18 38.12
C ARG A 10 -33.45 11.30 37.38
N VAL A 11 -34.27 10.94 36.40
CA VAL A 11 -34.96 11.88 35.51
C VAL A 11 -36.16 12.53 36.22
N ASN A 12 -36.18 13.86 36.30
CA ASN A 12 -37.31 14.64 36.82
C ASN A 12 -38.21 15.21 35.71
N GLU A 13 -37.61 15.56 34.57
CA GLU A 13 -38.27 16.17 33.41
C GLU A 13 -37.60 15.67 32.12
N VAL A 14 -38.39 15.53 31.04
CA VAL A 14 -37.91 15.15 29.70
C VAL A 14 -38.52 16.09 28.67
N GLU A 15 -37.66 16.69 27.86
CA GLU A 15 -38.05 17.48 26.69
C GLU A 15 -37.55 16.79 25.41
N ILE A 16 -38.44 16.58 24.42
CA ILE A 16 -38.07 16.00 23.13
C ILE A 16 -37.67 17.13 22.18
N LEU A 17 -36.36 17.34 21.99
CA LEU A 17 -35.84 18.40 21.12
C LEU A 17 -36.03 18.12 19.62
N GLY A 18 -36.10 16.84 19.24
CA GLY A 18 -36.19 16.43 17.85
C GLY A 18 -36.70 14.99 17.73
N PRO A 19 -38.01 14.79 17.50
CA PRO A 19 -38.55 13.44 17.35
C PRO A 19 -38.03 12.81 16.04
N CYS A 20 -37.65 11.53 16.09
CA CYS A 20 -37.38 10.76 14.88
C CYS A 20 -38.71 10.26 14.32
N SER A 21 -39.15 10.84 13.20
CA SER A 21 -40.43 10.48 12.57
C SER A 21 -40.37 9.15 11.82
N GLU A 22 -39.18 8.79 11.34
CA GLU A 22 -38.95 7.60 10.52
C GLU A 22 -38.30 6.47 11.33
N THR A 23 -38.52 5.24 10.87
CA THR A 23 -37.77 4.08 11.38
C THR A 23 -36.32 4.16 10.88
N LEU A 24 -35.36 3.90 11.77
CA LEU A 24 -33.96 3.92 11.40
C LEU A 24 -33.63 2.77 10.42
N PRO A 25 -32.82 3.02 9.37
CA PRO A 25 -32.43 2.00 8.39
C PRO A 25 -31.48 0.94 8.97
N PHE A 26 -30.83 1.26 10.08
CA PHE A 26 -29.95 0.38 10.85
C PHE A 26 -29.79 0.94 12.27
N ASP A 27 -29.34 0.09 13.20
CA ASP A 27 -28.88 0.53 14.51
C ASP A 27 -27.55 1.29 14.36
N VAL A 28 -27.45 2.46 14.98
CA VAL A 28 -26.26 3.33 14.90
C VAL A 28 -25.04 2.66 15.52
N GLU A 29 -25.21 1.93 16.63
CA GLU A 29 -24.10 1.32 17.36
C GLU A 29 -23.42 0.21 16.55
N THR A 30 -24.20 -0.56 15.80
CA THR A 30 -23.75 -1.68 14.96
C THR A 30 -23.79 -1.38 13.47
N SER A 31 -23.90 -0.11 13.09
CA SER A 31 -23.97 0.31 11.69
C SER A 31 -22.83 -0.24 10.82
N THR A 32 -21.64 -0.49 11.39
CA THR A 32 -20.51 -1.10 10.66
C THR A 32 -20.76 -2.53 10.17
N ASP A 33 -21.74 -3.23 10.75
CA ASP A 33 -22.13 -4.59 10.35
C ASP A 33 -23.19 -4.57 9.23
N THR A 34 -23.73 -3.38 8.92
CA THR A 34 -24.66 -3.15 7.82
C THR A 34 -23.90 -3.05 6.50
N ARG A 35 -24.58 -3.40 5.40
CA ARG A 35 -24.04 -3.24 4.05
C ARG A 35 -23.57 -1.80 3.79
N GLU A 36 -22.42 -1.67 3.14
CA GLU A 36 -21.77 -0.38 2.89
C GLU A 36 -22.63 0.58 2.07
N ASP A 37 -23.36 0.11 1.07
CA ASP A 37 -24.22 0.94 0.23
C ASP A 37 -25.35 1.63 1.02
N VAL A 38 -25.91 0.93 2.00
CA VAL A 38 -26.93 1.50 2.91
C VAL A 38 -26.29 2.51 3.85
N ARG A 39 -25.11 2.20 4.39
CA ARG A 39 -24.36 3.12 5.27
C ARG A 39 -23.98 4.40 4.55
N LEU A 40 -23.56 4.32 3.27
CA LEU A 40 -23.22 5.49 2.46
C LEU A 40 -24.46 6.31 2.09
N THR A 41 -25.59 5.66 1.81
CA THR A 41 -26.88 6.34 1.57
C THR A 41 -27.29 7.17 2.78
N TYR A 42 -27.14 6.60 3.99
CA TYR A 42 -27.46 7.26 5.25
C TYR A 42 -26.20 7.66 6.02
N ARG A 43 -25.19 8.19 5.32
CA ARG A 43 -23.87 8.47 5.91
C ARG A 43 -23.94 9.38 7.13
N PHE A 44 -24.88 10.30 7.17
CA PHE A 44 -25.12 11.18 8.32
C PHE A 44 -25.52 10.43 9.61
N LEU A 45 -26.14 9.25 9.50
CA LEU A 45 -26.40 8.35 10.63
C LEU A 45 -25.18 7.49 10.95
N ASP A 46 -24.52 6.93 9.94
CA ASP A 46 -23.29 6.13 10.12
C ASP A 46 -22.16 6.94 10.79
N LEU A 47 -22.08 8.25 10.51
CA LEU A 47 -21.15 9.18 11.18
C LEU A 47 -21.42 9.38 12.68
N ARG A 48 -22.58 8.94 13.20
CA ARG A 48 -22.88 8.92 14.64
C ARG A 48 -22.31 7.68 15.34
N ASN A 49 -21.95 6.63 14.59
CA ASN A 49 -21.26 5.48 15.14
C ASN A 49 -19.92 5.92 15.74
N LYS A 50 -19.62 5.49 16.96
CA LYS A 50 -18.42 5.94 17.67
C LYS A 50 -17.14 5.69 16.87
N LYS A 51 -16.98 4.51 16.27
CA LYS A 51 -15.77 4.15 15.51
C LYS A 51 -15.60 5.03 14.27
N VAL A 52 -16.69 5.25 13.52
CA VAL A 52 -16.66 6.10 12.33
C VAL A 52 -16.42 7.56 12.70
N HIS A 53 -17.08 8.04 13.75
CA HIS A 53 -16.90 9.38 14.31
C HIS A 53 -15.45 9.63 14.74
N ASP A 54 -14.90 8.73 15.55
CA ASP A 54 -13.52 8.79 16.03
C ASP A 54 -12.53 8.81 14.86
N ASN A 55 -12.78 8.07 13.77
CA ASN A 55 -11.92 8.09 12.58
C ASN A 55 -11.89 9.47 11.89
N ILE A 56 -13.03 10.17 11.83
CA ILE A 56 -13.09 11.52 11.24
C ILE A 56 -12.35 12.52 12.13
N LEU A 57 -12.53 12.44 13.45
CA LEU A 57 -11.80 13.27 14.40
C LEU A 57 -10.30 13.00 14.35
N PHE A 58 -9.90 11.72 14.31
CA PHE A 58 -8.51 11.30 14.18
C PHE A 58 -7.86 11.85 12.90
N ARG A 59 -8.56 11.81 11.76
CA ARG A 59 -8.09 12.46 10.52
C ARG A 59 -7.86 13.97 10.72
N SER A 60 -8.77 14.65 11.41
CA SER A 60 -8.64 16.08 11.70
C SER A 60 -7.40 16.38 12.57
N GLU A 61 -7.13 15.55 13.57
CA GLU A 61 -5.95 15.66 14.43
C GLU A 61 -4.65 15.46 13.64
N VAL A 62 -4.61 14.43 12.77
CA VAL A 62 -3.46 14.16 11.90
C VAL A 62 -3.20 15.34 10.97
N VAL A 63 -4.22 15.86 10.29
CA VAL A 63 -4.07 17.01 9.38
C VAL A 63 -3.61 18.26 10.14
N SER A 64 -4.15 18.52 11.33
CA SER A 64 -3.73 19.64 12.18
C SER A 64 -2.27 19.51 12.63
N TYR A 65 -1.82 18.29 12.88
CA TYR A 65 -0.43 18.02 13.20
C TYR A 65 0.49 18.23 12.00
N LEU A 66 0.13 17.73 10.81
CA LEU A 66 0.91 17.91 9.58
C LEU A 66 1.12 19.39 9.27
N ARG A 67 0.08 20.23 9.40
CA ARG A 67 0.23 21.69 9.22
C ARG A 67 1.28 22.28 10.15
N LYS A 68 1.16 22.02 11.46
CA LYS A 68 2.12 22.50 12.46
C LYS A 68 3.54 21.98 12.19
N LYS A 69 3.67 20.74 11.73
CA LYS A 69 4.97 20.16 11.38
C LYS A 69 5.60 20.88 10.19
N MET A 70 4.85 21.08 9.10
CA MET A 70 5.35 21.82 7.93
C MET A 70 5.70 23.27 8.27
N GLU A 71 4.85 23.96 9.04
CA GLU A 71 5.11 25.31 9.54
C GLU A 71 6.42 25.36 10.36
N SER A 72 6.64 24.38 11.23
CA SER A 72 7.87 24.29 12.04
C SER A 72 9.14 24.07 11.19
N LEU A 73 8.99 23.49 10.00
CA LEU A 73 10.06 23.30 9.02
C LEU A 73 10.26 24.52 8.09
N GLY A 74 9.51 25.60 8.34
CA GLY A 74 9.58 26.85 7.58
C GLY A 74 8.82 26.83 6.26
N PHE A 75 7.89 25.89 6.07
CA PHE A 75 7.02 25.88 4.91
C PHE A 75 5.75 26.71 5.18
N PRO A 76 5.45 27.75 4.39
CA PRO A 76 4.18 28.46 4.47
C PRO A 76 3.05 27.69 3.76
N GLU A 77 1.85 27.66 4.35
CA GLU A 77 0.66 27.12 3.68
C GLU A 77 0.16 28.15 2.66
N ILE A 78 0.22 27.84 1.37
CA ILE A 78 -0.24 28.74 0.30
C ILE A 78 -1.36 28.05 -0.47
N ASN A 79 -2.50 28.72 -0.61
CA ASN A 79 -3.63 28.16 -1.35
C ASN A 79 -3.47 28.41 -2.85
N THR A 80 -3.64 27.34 -3.63
CA THR A 80 -3.61 27.40 -5.10
C THR A 80 -5.02 27.35 -5.71
N PRO A 81 -5.23 27.88 -6.93
CA PRO A 81 -6.53 27.85 -7.59
C PRO A 81 -7.07 26.43 -7.86
N ILE A 82 -8.37 26.22 -7.65
CA ILE A 82 -9.07 24.96 -7.97
C ILE A 82 -9.63 24.95 -9.39
N LEU A 83 -9.94 26.12 -9.97
CA LEU A 83 -10.40 26.22 -11.36
C LEU A 83 -9.19 26.53 -12.25
N THR A 84 -8.70 25.51 -12.95
CA THR A 84 -7.41 25.54 -13.65
C THR A 84 -7.56 25.27 -15.15
N CYS A 85 -6.46 25.27 -15.88
CA CYS A 85 -6.41 24.68 -17.23
C CYS A 85 -6.05 23.20 -17.15
N SER A 86 -6.47 22.42 -18.15
CA SER A 86 -6.11 21.00 -18.24
C SER A 86 -4.58 20.81 -18.18
N SER A 87 -4.14 19.84 -17.39
CA SER A 87 -2.73 19.47 -17.27
C SER A 87 -2.50 18.12 -17.97
N PRO A 88 -1.34 17.91 -18.61
CA PRO A 88 -1.01 16.64 -19.24
C PRO A 88 -0.57 15.56 -18.23
N GLU A 89 -0.98 15.65 -16.96
CA GLU A 89 -0.51 14.82 -15.82
C GLU A 89 -0.98 13.34 -15.84
N GLY A 90 -1.57 12.91 -16.95
CA GLY A 90 -1.74 11.50 -17.30
C GLY A 90 -3.09 10.91 -16.91
N ALA A 91 -3.76 11.41 -15.87
CA ALA A 91 -5.15 11.04 -15.59
C ALA A 91 -6.13 11.90 -16.41
N ARG A 92 -7.42 11.52 -16.43
CA ARG A 92 -8.46 12.37 -17.01
C ARG A 92 -8.88 13.45 -16.02
N ASP A 93 -9.06 14.66 -16.54
CA ASP A 93 -9.52 15.81 -15.77
C ASP A 93 -11.04 15.80 -15.59
N TYR A 94 -11.51 16.23 -14.42
CA TYR A 94 -12.87 16.74 -14.29
C TYR A 94 -12.96 18.13 -14.90
N ILE A 95 -13.92 18.33 -15.80
CA ILE A 95 -14.12 19.59 -16.50
C ILE A 95 -15.32 20.37 -15.98
N ILE A 96 -15.19 21.69 -15.91
CA ILE A 96 -16.25 22.61 -15.49
C ILE A 96 -16.51 23.60 -16.63
N PRO A 97 -17.69 23.56 -17.27
CA PRO A 97 -18.00 24.47 -18.38
C PRO A 97 -18.06 25.93 -17.90
N SER A 98 -17.45 26.83 -18.68
CA SER A 98 -17.50 28.25 -18.39
C SER A 98 -18.77 28.88 -18.95
N ARG A 99 -19.65 29.38 -18.07
CA ARG A 99 -20.82 30.18 -18.49
C ARG A 99 -20.40 31.46 -19.23
N LYS A 100 -19.26 32.05 -18.86
CA LYS A 100 -18.78 33.34 -19.40
C LYS A 100 -18.04 33.17 -20.72
N HIS A 101 -17.33 32.07 -20.90
CA HIS A 101 -16.52 31.81 -22.07
C HIS A 101 -17.07 30.59 -22.81
N GLU A 102 -18.00 30.85 -23.74
CA GLU A 102 -18.66 29.81 -24.53
C GLU A 102 -17.65 28.88 -25.21
N GLY A 103 -17.90 27.58 -25.15
CA GLY A 103 -17.02 26.53 -25.68
C GLY A 103 -15.74 26.28 -24.89
N LYS A 104 -15.52 26.96 -23.75
CA LYS A 104 -14.35 26.76 -22.88
C LYS A 104 -14.70 26.09 -21.56
N PHE A 105 -13.73 25.36 -21.02
CA PHE A 105 -13.84 24.61 -19.78
C PHE A 105 -12.66 24.94 -18.86
N TYR A 106 -12.92 24.93 -17.56
CA TYR A 106 -11.88 24.77 -16.56
C TYR A 106 -11.66 23.29 -16.31
N ALA A 107 -10.49 22.94 -15.77
CA ALA A 107 -10.19 21.64 -15.21
C ALA A 107 -10.00 21.75 -13.70
N LEU A 108 -10.47 20.76 -12.96
CA LEU A 108 -10.08 20.58 -11.56
C LEU A 108 -8.66 19.98 -11.50
N PRO A 109 -7.78 20.44 -10.59
CA PRO A 109 -6.38 20.04 -10.58
C PRO A 109 -6.20 18.60 -10.13
N GLN A 110 -5.39 17.83 -10.86
CA GLN A 110 -4.94 16.50 -10.43
C GLN A 110 -3.92 16.57 -9.29
N ALA A 111 -3.19 17.68 -9.23
CA ALA A 111 -2.29 18.15 -8.19
C ALA A 111 -2.03 19.66 -8.41
N PRO A 112 -1.55 20.42 -7.41
CA PRO A 112 -1.16 21.82 -7.61
C PRO A 112 0.21 21.96 -8.31
N GLN A 113 0.62 20.98 -9.13
CA GLN A 113 1.97 20.84 -9.68
C GLN A 113 2.45 22.08 -10.45
N GLN A 114 1.60 22.63 -11.32
CA GLN A 114 1.95 23.84 -12.08
C GLN A 114 2.10 25.06 -11.15
N PHE A 115 1.23 25.19 -10.15
CA PHE A 115 1.23 26.35 -9.26
C PHE A 115 2.40 26.33 -8.28
N LYS A 116 2.72 25.17 -7.68
CA LYS A 116 3.86 25.08 -6.78
C LYS A 116 5.18 25.38 -7.49
N GLN A 117 5.34 24.96 -8.74
CA GLN A 117 6.49 25.33 -9.57
C GLN A 117 6.51 26.83 -9.92
N LEU A 118 5.35 27.42 -10.23
CA LEU A 118 5.25 28.87 -10.44
C LEU A 118 5.61 29.66 -9.18
N LEU A 119 5.27 29.17 -7.99
CA LEU A 119 5.70 29.77 -6.72
C LEU A 119 7.22 29.73 -6.59
N MET A 120 7.86 28.58 -6.87
CA MET A 120 9.33 28.49 -6.84
C MET A 120 9.97 29.48 -7.82
N ALA A 121 9.44 29.56 -9.05
CA ALA A 121 9.90 30.53 -10.06
C ALA A 121 9.64 31.99 -9.69
N SER A 122 8.64 32.26 -8.84
CA SER A 122 8.29 33.60 -8.35
C SER A 122 9.10 34.04 -7.13
N GLY A 123 10.06 33.22 -6.68
CA GLY A 123 10.95 33.53 -5.56
C GLY A 123 10.44 33.08 -4.19
N PHE A 124 9.41 32.22 -4.12
CA PHE A 124 9.08 31.52 -2.89
C PHE A 124 10.07 30.37 -2.70
N ASP A 125 10.73 30.31 -1.54
CA ASP A 125 11.75 29.29 -1.26
C ASP A 125 11.16 27.94 -0.85
N LYS A 126 10.03 27.97 -0.15
CA LYS A 126 9.31 26.79 0.35
C LYS A 126 7.82 26.99 0.21
N TYR A 127 7.10 25.90 0.02
CA TYR A 127 5.66 25.86 -0.13
C TYR A 127 5.09 24.57 0.44
N PHE A 128 3.96 24.63 1.14
CA PHE A 128 3.13 23.45 1.30
C PHE A 128 1.64 23.77 1.19
N GLN A 129 0.82 22.75 0.96
CA GLN A 129 -0.63 22.83 1.02
C GLN A 129 -1.23 21.46 1.37
N ILE A 130 -2.28 21.46 2.21
CA ILE A 130 -3.21 20.34 2.27
C ILE A 130 -4.19 20.48 1.09
N ALA A 131 -3.78 20.04 -0.08
CA ALA A 131 -4.42 20.36 -1.36
C ALA A 131 -5.53 19.36 -1.73
N PRO A 132 -6.74 19.82 -2.08
CA PRO A 132 -7.73 18.96 -2.74
C PRO A 132 -7.29 18.66 -4.18
N CYS A 133 -7.35 17.38 -4.55
CA CYS A 133 -6.90 16.86 -5.83
C CYS A 133 -8.02 16.01 -6.46
N PHE A 134 -8.16 16.09 -7.77
CA PHE A 134 -9.28 15.52 -8.50
C PHE A 134 -8.80 14.67 -9.68
N ARG A 135 -9.26 13.41 -9.79
CA ARG A 135 -8.88 12.50 -10.88
C ARG A 135 -10.08 11.69 -11.33
N ASP A 136 -10.44 11.78 -12.61
CA ASP A 136 -11.52 10.99 -13.23
C ASP A 136 -11.02 9.60 -13.65
N GLU A 137 -10.70 8.80 -12.64
CA GLU A 137 -10.24 7.42 -12.77
C GLU A 137 -11.19 6.45 -12.06
N ASP A 138 -11.19 5.19 -12.51
CA ASP A 138 -11.95 4.13 -11.85
C ASP A 138 -11.51 3.96 -10.39
N ALA A 139 -12.50 3.90 -9.50
CA ALA A 139 -12.27 3.64 -8.09
C ALA A 139 -11.63 2.27 -7.88
N ARG A 140 -10.73 2.18 -6.90
CA ARG A 140 -10.12 0.93 -6.41
C ARG A 140 -10.14 0.96 -4.89
N ALA A 141 -9.83 -0.16 -4.25
CA ALA A 141 -9.80 -0.25 -2.79
C ALA A 141 -8.90 0.83 -2.12
N ASP A 142 -7.85 1.27 -2.81
CA ASP A 142 -6.90 2.31 -2.39
C ASP A 142 -7.09 3.66 -3.09
N ARG A 143 -8.13 3.82 -3.93
CA ARG A 143 -8.39 5.02 -4.72
C ARG A 143 -9.82 5.52 -4.51
N SER A 144 -9.94 6.64 -3.81
CA SER A 144 -11.21 7.36 -3.68
C SER A 144 -11.67 7.85 -5.06
N PRO A 145 -12.94 7.64 -5.45
CA PRO A 145 -13.47 8.22 -6.68
C PRO A 145 -13.54 9.75 -6.56
N GLY A 146 -13.18 10.44 -7.64
CA GLY A 146 -13.41 11.87 -7.75
C GLY A 146 -12.33 12.71 -7.08
N GLU A 147 -12.34 12.75 -5.75
CA GLU A 147 -11.52 13.68 -4.96
C GLU A 147 -10.75 13.00 -3.82
N PHE A 148 -9.59 13.56 -3.50
CA PHE A 148 -8.76 13.20 -2.37
C PHE A 148 -7.91 14.41 -1.94
N TYR A 149 -7.24 14.30 -0.79
CA TYR A 149 -6.36 15.36 -0.29
C TYR A 149 -4.92 14.88 -0.25
N GLN A 150 -4.01 15.76 -0.64
CA GLN A 150 -2.56 15.54 -0.54
C GLN A 150 -1.96 16.51 0.48
N LEU A 151 -0.92 16.07 1.17
CA LEU A 151 0.08 16.99 1.71
C LEU A 151 1.08 17.23 0.58
N ASP A 152 0.93 18.34 -0.12
CA ASP A 152 1.81 18.71 -1.22
C ASP A 152 2.81 19.77 -0.73
N PHE A 153 4.07 19.64 -1.13
CA PHE A 153 5.12 20.59 -0.78
C PHE A 153 6.15 20.72 -1.90
N GLU A 154 6.87 21.85 -1.91
CA GLU A 154 7.91 22.16 -2.88
C GLU A 154 9.00 23.02 -2.24
N MET A 155 10.23 22.92 -2.74
CA MET A 155 11.40 23.65 -2.24
C MET A 155 12.25 24.15 -3.42
N ALA A 156 12.66 25.41 -3.38
CA ALA A 156 13.64 25.97 -4.31
C ALA A 156 15.07 25.57 -3.89
N PHE A 157 15.98 25.51 -4.86
CA PHE A 157 17.40 25.21 -4.63
C PHE A 157 17.70 23.91 -3.85
N ALA A 158 16.74 23.00 -3.77
CA ALA A 158 16.85 21.74 -3.05
C ALA A 158 17.38 20.62 -3.96
N THR A 159 18.21 19.75 -3.39
CA THR A 159 18.56 18.46 -3.99
C THR A 159 17.52 17.39 -3.62
N GLN A 160 17.60 16.22 -4.25
CA GLN A 160 16.77 15.08 -3.89
C GLN A 160 16.92 14.70 -2.40
N GLU A 161 18.13 14.81 -1.86
CA GLU A 161 18.42 14.49 -0.45
C GLU A 161 17.75 15.46 0.51
N ASP A 162 17.68 16.76 0.16
CA ASP A 162 16.99 17.76 0.96
C ASP A 162 15.48 17.49 1.03
N VAL A 163 14.88 17.08 -0.10
CA VAL A 163 13.46 16.71 -0.18
C VAL A 163 13.19 15.45 0.62
N PHE A 164 14.05 14.43 0.53
CA PHE A 164 13.91 13.21 1.33
C PHE A 164 14.04 13.47 2.82
N ALA A 165 14.98 14.31 3.25
CA ALA A 165 15.13 14.67 4.66
C ALA A 165 13.84 15.28 5.25
N VAL A 166 13.20 16.20 4.52
CA VAL A 166 11.91 16.79 4.92
C VAL A 166 10.81 15.73 4.97
N ALA A 167 10.68 14.92 3.91
CA ALA A 167 9.64 13.89 3.83
C ALA A 167 9.80 12.85 4.97
N GLU A 168 11.03 12.44 5.25
CA GLU A 168 11.36 11.50 6.31
C GLU A 168 11.01 12.05 7.68
N GLU A 169 11.38 13.30 7.98
CA GLU A 169 11.08 13.92 9.26
C GLU A 169 9.55 14.04 9.48
N VAL A 170 8.81 14.44 8.45
CA VAL A 170 7.34 14.53 8.49
C VAL A 170 6.71 13.16 8.68
N LEU A 171 7.15 12.14 7.93
CA LEU A 171 6.60 10.78 8.00
C LEU A 171 6.95 10.12 9.33
N TYR A 172 8.22 10.14 9.74
CA TYR A 172 8.68 9.52 10.98
C TYR A 172 7.93 10.07 12.19
N ASP A 173 7.85 11.40 12.32
CA ASP A 173 7.19 12.03 13.45
C ASP A 173 5.68 11.79 13.46
N THR A 174 5.03 11.84 12.28
CA THR A 174 3.59 11.56 12.16
C THR A 174 3.27 10.13 12.56
N PHE A 175 4.01 9.15 12.04
CA PHE A 175 3.79 7.74 12.39
C PHE A 175 4.21 7.41 13.82
N THR A 176 5.22 8.07 14.36
CA THR A 176 5.60 7.90 15.78
C THR A 176 4.48 8.40 16.69
N LYS A 177 3.89 9.56 16.37
CA LYS A 177 2.82 10.16 17.16
C LYS A 177 1.49 9.41 17.06
N PHE A 178 1.11 9.01 15.86
CA PHE A 178 -0.23 8.47 15.57
C PHE A 178 -0.25 6.97 15.27
N GLY A 179 0.91 6.31 15.22
CA GLY A 179 1.04 4.89 14.88
C GLY A 179 0.70 3.90 16.00
N GLY A 180 0.11 4.38 17.11
CA GLY A 180 -0.35 3.52 18.21
C GLY A 180 0.78 2.80 18.96
N GLY A 181 1.97 3.41 19.03
CA GLY A 181 3.13 2.86 19.74
C GLY A 181 3.91 1.79 18.97
N LYS A 182 3.54 1.50 17.72
CA LYS A 182 4.32 0.61 16.84
C LYS A 182 5.67 1.22 16.52
N LYS A 183 6.68 0.36 16.34
CA LYS A 183 8.02 0.82 15.93
C LYS A 183 7.97 1.37 14.51
N VAL A 184 8.63 2.49 14.27
CA VAL A 184 8.81 3.09 12.94
C VAL A 184 10.27 2.90 12.54
N SER A 185 10.56 2.66 11.25
CA SER A 185 11.93 2.60 10.75
C SER A 185 12.74 3.82 11.19
N PRO A 186 13.98 3.63 11.64
CA PRO A 186 14.83 4.77 11.99
C PRO A 186 15.18 5.57 10.74
N ALA A 187 15.35 6.87 10.93
CA ALA A 187 16.05 7.74 9.99
C ALA A 187 17.54 7.36 9.87
N PRO A 188 18.16 7.36 8.67
CA PRO A 188 17.53 7.54 7.36
C PRO A 188 16.75 6.30 6.91
N PHE A 189 15.60 6.52 6.27
CA PHE A 189 14.82 5.46 5.64
C PHE A 189 15.64 4.78 4.55
N ARG A 190 15.41 3.47 4.40
CA ARG A 190 16.08 2.68 3.37
C ARG A 190 15.73 3.23 1.98
N LYS A 191 16.73 3.42 1.12
CA LYS A 191 16.54 3.75 -0.30
C LYS A 191 16.78 2.50 -1.13
N ILE A 192 15.85 2.18 -2.00
CA ILE A 192 15.89 0.97 -2.82
C ILE A 192 15.71 1.40 -4.28
N PRO A 193 16.70 1.15 -5.16
CA PRO A 193 16.55 1.41 -6.58
C PRO A 193 15.33 0.69 -7.16
N PHE A 194 14.59 1.32 -8.07
CA PHE A 194 13.41 0.72 -8.71
C PHE A 194 13.67 -0.69 -9.25
N GLU A 195 14.79 -0.88 -9.95
CA GLU A 195 15.16 -2.19 -10.51
C GLU A 195 15.39 -3.24 -9.42
N GLU A 196 16.03 -2.85 -8.30
CA GLU A 196 16.23 -3.73 -7.15
C GLU A 196 14.89 -4.08 -6.49
N ALA A 197 14.00 -3.10 -6.31
CA ALA A 197 12.70 -3.32 -5.71
C ALA A 197 11.84 -4.28 -6.54
N MET A 198 11.84 -4.10 -7.86
CA MET A 198 11.16 -5.00 -8.79
C MET A 198 11.78 -6.39 -8.80
N LEU A 199 13.10 -6.53 -8.67
CA LEU A 199 13.75 -7.83 -8.69
C LEU A 199 13.57 -8.60 -7.37
N LYS A 200 13.74 -7.93 -6.23
CA LYS A 200 13.69 -8.55 -4.88
C LYS A 200 12.28 -8.67 -4.31
N TYR A 201 11.37 -7.77 -4.67
CA TYR A 201 10.05 -7.69 -4.06
C TYR A 201 8.91 -7.76 -5.07
N GLY A 202 9.20 -7.59 -6.37
CA GLY A 202 8.19 -7.68 -7.43
C GLY A 202 7.25 -6.48 -7.50
N THR A 203 7.60 -5.37 -6.82
CA THR A 203 6.80 -4.15 -6.73
C THR A 203 7.69 -2.96 -6.39
N ASP A 204 7.26 -1.79 -6.84
CA ASP A 204 7.78 -0.45 -6.51
C ASP A 204 7.17 0.13 -5.21
N LYS A 205 6.43 -0.67 -4.45
CA LYS A 205 5.91 -0.32 -3.12
C LYS A 205 6.02 -1.51 -2.16
N PRO A 206 7.23 -2.00 -1.89
CA PRO A 206 7.43 -3.26 -1.19
C PRO A 206 7.00 -3.19 0.28
N ASP A 207 6.23 -4.19 0.73
CA ASP A 207 6.06 -4.44 2.16
C ASP A 207 7.31 -5.12 2.72
N LEU A 208 8.19 -4.33 3.36
CA LEU A 208 9.44 -4.78 3.98
C LEU A 208 9.23 -5.53 5.30
N ARG A 209 8.01 -5.51 5.86
CA ARG A 209 7.65 -6.32 7.04
C ARG A 209 7.50 -7.80 6.68
N ASN A 210 7.25 -8.09 5.41
CA ASN A 210 7.33 -9.45 4.87
C ASN A 210 8.81 -9.81 4.67
N PRO A 211 9.35 -10.79 5.42
CA PRO A 211 10.78 -11.12 5.38
C PRO A 211 11.21 -11.89 4.13
N LEU A 212 10.26 -12.35 3.31
CA LEU A 212 10.58 -13.08 2.09
C LEU A 212 11.19 -12.14 1.05
N GLU A 213 12.16 -12.64 0.29
CA GLU A 213 12.71 -11.98 -0.90
C GLU A 213 12.61 -12.91 -2.11
N ILE A 214 12.57 -12.30 -3.29
CA ILE A 214 12.63 -12.99 -4.56
C ILE A 214 14.11 -13.11 -4.96
N CYS A 215 14.53 -14.31 -5.33
CA CYS A 215 15.83 -14.56 -5.94
C CYS A 215 15.70 -14.77 -7.45
N ASP A 216 16.68 -14.28 -8.22
CA ASP A 216 16.77 -14.59 -9.65
C ASP A 216 17.45 -15.95 -9.83
N LEU A 217 16.75 -16.90 -10.44
CA LEU A 217 17.25 -18.24 -10.75
C LEU A 217 17.38 -18.48 -12.26
N THR A 218 17.31 -17.42 -13.07
CA THR A 218 17.30 -17.52 -14.53
C THR A 218 18.57 -18.16 -15.07
N GLU A 219 19.74 -17.74 -14.57
CA GLU A 219 21.03 -18.31 -14.98
C GLU A 219 21.17 -19.77 -14.54
N PHE A 220 20.76 -20.09 -13.30
CA PHE A 220 20.77 -21.44 -12.76
C PHE A 220 19.95 -22.45 -13.60
N PHE A 221 18.81 -22.01 -14.15
CA PHE A 221 17.95 -22.85 -14.99
C PHE A 221 18.25 -22.77 -16.50
N SER A 222 19.31 -22.06 -16.89
CA SER A 222 19.66 -21.89 -18.32
C SER A 222 20.08 -23.20 -18.99
N ASP A 223 20.70 -24.11 -18.23
CA ASP A 223 21.22 -25.41 -18.67
C ASP A 223 20.39 -26.61 -18.18
N VAL A 224 19.31 -26.38 -17.43
CA VAL A 224 18.38 -27.42 -16.97
C VAL A 224 17.35 -27.72 -18.07
N ASP A 225 17.21 -28.99 -18.46
CA ASP A 225 16.25 -29.40 -19.49
C ASP A 225 14.81 -29.50 -18.94
N PHE A 226 14.28 -28.35 -18.54
CA PHE A 226 12.89 -28.21 -18.10
C PHE A 226 12.14 -27.23 -19.01
N LYS A 227 11.37 -27.80 -19.94
CA LYS A 227 10.65 -27.07 -21.01
C LYS A 227 9.87 -25.82 -20.53
N PRO A 228 9.20 -25.81 -19.36
CA PRO A 228 8.50 -24.60 -18.91
C PRO A 228 9.40 -23.39 -18.64
N PHE A 229 10.66 -23.59 -18.21
CA PHE A 229 11.60 -22.54 -17.81
C PHE A 229 12.62 -22.19 -18.89
N LYS A 230 12.84 -23.07 -19.87
CA LYS A 230 13.85 -22.89 -20.92
C LYS A 230 13.65 -21.57 -21.67
N GLY A 231 14.69 -20.71 -21.65
CA GLY A 231 14.71 -19.42 -22.33
C GLY A 231 13.79 -18.35 -21.72
N LYS A 232 13.36 -18.53 -20.47
CA LYS A 232 12.53 -17.56 -19.75
C LYS A 232 13.16 -17.19 -18.41
N PRO A 233 12.91 -15.96 -17.93
CA PRO A 233 13.21 -15.60 -16.55
C PRO A 233 12.59 -16.57 -15.55
N VAL A 234 13.36 -16.90 -14.51
CA VAL A 234 12.91 -17.71 -13.38
C VAL A 234 13.15 -16.94 -12.10
N ARG A 235 12.13 -16.87 -11.25
CA ARG A 235 12.16 -16.25 -9.93
C ARG A 235 11.89 -17.31 -8.88
N GLY A 236 12.70 -17.31 -7.83
CA GLY A 236 12.55 -18.19 -6.69
C GLY A 236 12.07 -17.42 -5.46
N ILE A 237 11.26 -18.06 -4.62
CA ILE A 237 10.92 -17.56 -3.29
C ILE A 237 11.08 -18.71 -2.29
N VAL A 238 12.01 -18.56 -1.36
CA VAL A 238 12.21 -19.52 -0.27
C VAL A 238 11.23 -19.20 0.84
N ALA A 239 10.30 -20.10 1.10
CA ALA A 239 9.30 -20.01 2.18
C ALA A 239 9.72 -20.90 3.35
N PRO A 240 10.23 -20.33 4.47
CA PRO A 240 10.77 -21.11 5.57
C PRO A 240 9.72 -21.99 6.25
N GLY A 241 10.05 -23.25 6.53
CA GLY A 241 9.16 -24.20 7.21
C GLY A 241 7.83 -24.52 6.51
N CYS A 242 7.66 -24.08 5.26
CA CYS A 242 6.44 -24.27 4.48
C CYS A 242 6.19 -25.75 4.11
N GLY A 243 7.21 -26.60 4.17
CA GLY A 243 7.11 -28.05 3.97
C GLY A 243 6.22 -28.77 4.98
N LYS A 244 6.00 -28.16 6.16
CA LYS A 244 5.08 -28.69 7.19
C LYS A 244 3.61 -28.40 6.90
N LYS A 245 3.31 -27.52 5.93
CA LYS A 245 1.93 -27.14 5.63
C LYS A 245 1.19 -28.29 4.94
N SER A 246 -0.13 -28.32 5.11
CA SER A 246 -0.97 -29.37 4.54
C SER A 246 -1.04 -29.26 3.01
N LYS A 247 -1.41 -30.35 2.33
CA LYS A 247 -1.62 -30.36 0.88
C LYS A 247 -2.60 -29.26 0.42
N GLY A 248 -3.65 -29.02 1.21
CA GLY A 248 -4.64 -27.96 0.95
C GLY A 248 -4.05 -26.54 0.96
N PHE A 249 -2.95 -26.29 1.68
CA PHE A 249 -2.23 -25.01 1.59
C PHE A 249 -1.67 -24.80 0.18
N PHE A 250 -0.99 -25.82 -0.37
CA PHE A 250 -0.39 -25.77 -1.70
C PHE A 250 -1.45 -25.68 -2.80
N GLU A 251 -2.57 -26.42 -2.67
CA GLU A 251 -3.69 -26.36 -3.60
C GLU A 251 -4.30 -24.94 -3.63
N LYS A 252 -4.59 -24.34 -2.47
CA LYS A 252 -5.11 -22.96 -2.40
C LYS A 252 -4.11 -21.91 -2.91
N LEU A 253 -2.81 -22.17 -2.80
CA LEU A 253 -1.79 -21.25 -3.32
C LEU A 253 -1.68 -21.38 -4.84
N LEU A 254 -1.79 -22.60 -5.37
CA LEU A 254 -1.88 -22.86 -6.81
C LEU A 254 -3.15 -22.22 -7.40
N GLU A 255 -4.31 -22.36 -6.76
CA GLU A 255 -5.56 -21.70 -7.18
C GLU A 255 -5.40 -20.18 -7.25
N TYR A 256 -4.73 -19.57 -6.27
CA TYR A 256 -4.40 -18.15 -6.29
C TYR A 256 -3.44 -17.79 -7.44
N ALA A 257 -2.39 -18.58 -7.65
CA ALA A 257 -1.46 -18.38 -8.76
C ALA A 257 -2.19 -18.40 -10.12
N LEU A 258 -3.13 -19.33 -10.30
CA LEU A 258 -3.96 -19.41 -11.50
C LEU A 258 -4.89 -18.19 -11.64
N SER A 259 -5.48 -17.69 -10.54
CA SER A 259 -6.38 -16.54 -10.58
C SER A 259 -5.70 -15.23 -10.93
N ILE A 260 -4.39 -15.09 -10.62
CA ILE A 260 -3.56 -13.96 -11.05
C ILE A 260 -2.95 -14.15 -12.45
N GLY A 261 -3.33 -15.21 -13.17
CA GLY A 261 -2.95 -15.44 -14.57
C GLY A 261 -1.72 -16.31 -14.79
N MET A 262 -1.14 -16.93 -13.75
CA MET A 262 -0.06 -17.89 -13.92
C MET A 262 -0.58 -19.19 -14.52
N LYS A 263 0.27 -19.93 -15.23
CA LYS A 263 -0.07 -21.25 -15.80
C LYS A 263 0.09 -22.41 -14.81
N GLY A 264 0.74 -22.13 -13.69
CA GLY A 264 1.02 -23.09 -12.63
C GLY A 264 2.08 -22.52 -11.68
N LEU A 265 2.22 -23.16 -10.53
CA LEU A 265 3.20 -22.78 -9.52
C LEU A 265 4.06 -24.00 -9.19
N GLY A 266 5.31 -23.98 -9.66
CA GLY A 266 6.28 -25.02 -9.35
C GLY A 266 6.81 -24.84 -7.94
N TYR A 267 7.12 -25.94 -7.25
CA TYR A 267 7.78 -25.86 -5.94
C TYR A 267 8.67 -27.08 -5.69
N LEU A 268 9.55 -26.95 -4.71
CA LEU A 268 10.42 -27.99 -4.19
C LEU A 268 10.54 -27.81 -2.68
N THR A 269 10.37 -28.88 -1.92
CA THR A 269 10.47 -28.89 -0.45
C THR A 269 11.70 -29.69 -0.02
N VAL A 270 12.46 -29.16 0.93
CA VAL A 270 13.61 -29.85 1.52
C VAL A 270 13.15 -30.83 2.60
N LEU A 271 13.49 -32.10 2.45
CA LEU A 271 13.18 -33.16 3.40
C LEU A 271 14.23 -33.24 4.54
N PRO A 272 13.94 -33.94 5.65
CA PRO A 272 14.87 -34.08 6.77
C PRO A 272 16.22 -34.72 6.44
N ASP A 273 16.29 -35.54 5.39
CA ASP A 273 17.51 -36.17 4.88
C ASP A 273 18.30 -35.25 3.92
N GLY A 274 17.85 -34.00 3.72
CA GLY A 274 18.43 -33.04 2.79
C GLY A 274 18.04 -33.28 1.32
N SER A 275 17.27 -34.33 1.03
CA SER A 275 16.74 -34.56 -0.31
C SER A 275 15.59 -33.60 -0.62
N PHE A 276 15.27 -33.51 -1.90
CA PHE A 276 14.26 -32.59 -2.40
C PHE A 276 13.01 -33.34 -2.84
N LYS A 277 11.84 -32.80 -2.51
CA LYS A 277 10.54 -33.32 -2.91
C LYS A 277 9.78 -32.28 -3.71
N GLY A 278 9.45 -32.60 -4.96
CA GLY A 278 8.62 -31.73 -5.79
C GLY A 278 8.64 -32.12 -7.27
N PRO A 279 7.73 -31.57 -8.08
CA PRO A 279 7.66 -31.86 -9.51
C PRO A 279 8.94 -31.51 -10.29
N ILE A 280 9.75 -30.58 -9.77
CA ILE A 280 11.00 -30.11 -10.40
C ILE A 280 12.19 -30.99 -10.01
N ASP A 281 12.12 -31.71 -8.89
CA ASP A 281 13.24 -32.48 -8.34
C ASP A 281 13.85 -33.48 -9.35
N LYS A 282 12.99 -34.14 -10.13
CA LYS A 282 13.40 -35.15 -11.13
C LYS A 282 14.18 -34.58 -12.32
N PHE A 283 14.17 -33.26 -12.52
CA PHE A 283 14.88 -32.58 -13.60
C PHE A 283 16.23 -32.02 -13.15
N LEU A 284 16.51 -32.03 -11.84
CA LEU A 284 17.78 -31.53 -11.29
C LEU A 284 18.72 -32.71 -11.05
N VAL A 285 19.91 -32.66 -11.65
CA VAL A 285 21.01 -33.59 -11.34
C VAL A 285 21.58 -33.30 -9.95
N PRO A 286 22.23 -34.28 -9.27
CA PRO A 286 22.75 -34.08 -7.91
C PRO A 286 23.65 -32.85 -7.73
N GLU A 287 24.48 -32.54 -8.72
CA GLU A 287 25.36 -31.36 -8.73
C GLU A 287 24.56 -30.05 -8.68
N LYS A 288 23.50 -29.94 -9.49
CA LYS A 288 22.58 -28.78 -9.49
C LYS A 288 21.80 -28.65 -8.19
N LYS A 289 21.45 -29.76 -7.54
CA LYS A 289 20.79 -29.72 -6.23
C LYS A 289 21.73 -29.15 -5.16
N ALA A 290 23.00 -29.54 -5.18
CA ALA A 290 24.01 -29.01 -4.27
C ALA A 290 24.28 -27.51 -4.53
N GLU A 291 24.40 -27.10 -5.80
CA GLU A 291 24.53 -25.70 -6.22
C GLU A 291 23.35 -24.86 -5.71
N LEU A 292 22.11 -25.31 -5.95
CA LEU A 292 20.90 -24.61 -5.50
C LEU A 292 20.85 -24.45 -3.97
N ASN A 293 21.23 -25.50 -3.24
CA ASN A 293 21.28 -25.46 -1.78
C ASN A 293 22.36 -24.47 -1.29
N SER A 294 23.52 -24.43 -1.96
CA SER A 294 24.58 -23.48 -1.62
C SER A 294 24.19 -22.03 -1.92
N MET A 295 23.45 -21.78 -3.01
CA MET A 295 23.00 -20.44 -3.39
C MET A 295 21.96 -19.88 -2.42
N LEU A 296 21.04 -20.72 -1.95
CA LEU A 296 19.86 -20.28 -1.20
C LEU A 296 19.89 -20.65 0.29
N ASN A 297 20.91 -21.40 0.73
CA ASN A 297 21.06 -21.89 2.09
C ASN A 297 19.77 -22.54 2.63
N LEU A 298 19.21 -23.48 1.84
CA LEU A 298 17.91 -24.07 2.13
C LEU A 298 18.02 -24.98 3.36
N LYS A 299 17.05 -24.84 4.28
CA LYS A 299 16.97 -25.64 5.49
C LYS A 299 15.90 -26.71 5.36
N THR A 300 15.97 -27.72 6.21
CA THR A 300 14.90 -28.73 6.34
C THR A 300 13.55 -28.05 6.52
N ASP A 301 12.54 -28.58 5.81
CA ASP A 301 11.17 -28.07 5.72
C ASP A 301 10.99 -26.73 4.99
N ASP A 302 12.04 -26.13 4.44
CA ASP A 302 11.87 -24.99 3.55
C ASP A 302 11.22 -25.42 2.23
N THR A 303 10.42 -24.55 1.64
CA THR A 303 9.91 -24.75 0.29
C THR A 303 10.33 -23.61 -0.61
N LEU A 304 11.00 -23.95 -1.70
CA LEU A 304 11.30 -23.02 -2.78
C LEU A 304 10.17 -23.07 -3.82
N PHE A 305 9.51 -21.93 -4.03
CA PHE A 305 8.53 -21.74 -5.10
C PHE A 305 9.21 -21.14 -6.33
N PHE A 306 8.79 -21.57 -7.52
CA PHE A 306 9.32 -21.12 -8.80
C PHE A 306 8.24 -20.43 -9.62
N ILE A 307 8.55 -19.23 -10.07
CA ILE A 307 7.71 -18.37 -10.90
C ILE A 307 8.49 -18.13 -12.19
N SER A 308 7.91 -18.50 -13.33
CA SER A 308 8.55 -18.27 -14.63
C SER A 308 7.50 -17.82 -15.65
N ASP A 309 7.76 -16.67 -16.23
CA ASP A 309 6.97 -16.09 -17.32
C ASP A 309 7.88 -15.14 -18.13
N ASN A 310 7.31 -14.38 -19.05
CA ASN A 310 7.99 -13.33 -19.77
C ASN A 310 8.45 -12.20 -18.82
N ILE A 311 9.53 -11.53 -19.20
CA ILE A 311 10.19 -10.52 -18.35
C ILE A 311 9.27 -9.36 -17.93
N LYS A 312 8.23 -9.04 -18.72
CA LYS A 312 7.33 -7.91 -18.43
C LYS A 312 6.43 -8.17 -17.23
N VAL A 313 6.16 -9.44 -16.89
CA VAL A 313 5.19 -9.80 -15.84
C VAL A 313 5.78 -10.68 -14.75
N VAL A 314 6.91 -11.35 -14.99
CA VAL A 314 7.47 -12.34 -14.05
C VAL A 314 7.75 -11.75 -12.65
N ASN A 315 8.30 -10.53 -12.59
CA ASN A 315 8.59 -9.86 -11.32
C ASN A 315 7.30 -9.51 -10.58
N LEU A 316 6.29 -9.00 -11.29
CA LEU A 316 4.99 -8.67 -10.72
C LEU A 316 4.29 -9.91 -10.14
N LEU A 317 4.27 -11.00 -10.90
CA LEU A 317 3.69 -12.28 -10.46
C LEU A 317 4.44 -12.83 -9.24
N ALA A 318 5.77 -12.78 -9.25
CA ALA A 318 6.58 -13.18 -8.10
C ALA A 318 6.29 -12.32 -6.87
N GLY A 319 6.10 -11.00 -7.03
CA GLY A 319 5.71 -10.10 -5.95
C GLY A 319 4.34 -10.45 -5.35
N GLN A 320 3.35 -10.78 -6.19
CA GLN A 320 2.04 -11.23 -5.74
C GLN A 320 2.12 -12.55 -4.95
N ILE A 321 2.89 -13.53 -5.45
CA ILE A 321 3.12 -14.79 -4.73
C ILE A 321 3.87 -14.57 -3.41
N ARG A 322 4.88 -13.70 -3.39
CA ARG A 322 5.61 -13.31 -2.17
C ARG A 322 4.67 -12.75 -1.10
N THR A 323 3.77 -11.84 -1.48
CA THR A 323 2.80 -11.25 -0.56
C THR A 323 1.81 -12.31 -0.05
N ALA A 324 1.25 -13.12 -0.95
CA ALA A 324 0.32 -14.19 -0.57
C ALA A 324 0.98 -15.23 0.36
N LEU A 325 2.25 -15.57 0.15
CA LEU A 325 3.03 -16.42 1.05
C LEU A 325 3.22 -15.76 2.41
N GLY A 326 3.62 -14.49 2.46
CA GLY A 326 3.80 -13.75 3.71
C GLY A 326 2.53 -13.75 4.57
N GLU A 327 1.38 -13.46 3.95
CA GLU A 327 0.07 -13.44 4.62
C GLU A 327 -0.35 -14.83 5.12
N ARG A 328 -0.26 -15.86 4.27
CA ARG A 328 -0.74 -17.22 4.60
C ARG A 328 0.18 -17.97 5.57
N LEU A 329 1.46 -17.61 5.60
CA LEU A 329 2.41 -18.12 6.59
C LEU A 329 2.38 -17.32 7.89
N GLU A 330 1.68 -16.18 7.92
CA GLU A 330 1.56 -15.28 9.06
C GLU A 330 2.92 -14.76 9.57
N ILE A 331 3.86 -14.54 8.64
CA ILE A 331 5.23 -14.11 8.93
C ILE A 331 5.45 -12.60 8.74
N ILE A 332 4.42 -11.87 8.33
CA ILE A 332 4.47 -10.40 8.21
C ILE A 332 4.39 -9.80 9.62
N ASP A 333 5.40 -9.01 9.97
CA ASP A 333 5.45 -8.28 11.24
C ASP A 333 4.40 -7.16 11.28
N LYS A 334 3.34 -7.33 12.08
CA LYS A 334 2.21 -6.39 12.17
C LYS A 334 2.45 -5.25 13.16
N ASP A 335 3.52 -5.31 13.95
CA ASP A 335 3.78 -4.41 15.08
C ASP A 335 4.84 -3.34 14.76
N ARG A 336 5.11 -3.13 13.47
CA ARG A 336 5.98 -2.06 12.97
C ARG A 336 5.49 -1.41 11.69
N PHE A 337 6.01 -0.22 11.42
CA PHE A 337 5.96 0.47 10.13
C PHE A 337 7.36 0.47 9.54
N ASP A 338 7.52 -0.17 8.37
CA ASP A 338 8.81 -0.30 7.71
C ASP A 338 8.87 0.60 6.47
N MET A 339 9.46 1.78 6.63
CA MET A 339 9.46 2.85 5.62
C MET A 339 10.69 2.76 4.70
N CYS A 340 10.47 3.01 3.41
CA CYS A 340 11.54 3.12 2.42
C CYS A 340 11.18 4.12 1.31
N PHE A 341 12.19 4.63 0.63
CA PHE A 341 12.05 5.34 -0.63
C PHE A 341 12.44 4.42 -1.79
N ILE A 342 11.65 4.45 -2.86
CA ILE A 342 12.06 3.89 -4.14
C ILE A 342 12.67 5.01 -4.98
N THR A 343 13.86 4.75 -5.51
CA THR A 343 14.68 5.75 -6.23
C THR A 343 14.95 5.36 -7.67
#